data_AF-A0A9E3EJV8-F1
#
_entry.id   AF-A0A9E3EJV8-F1
#
_cell.length_a   1.000
_cell.length_b   1.000
_cell.length_c   1.000
_cell.angle_alpha   90.00
_cell.angle_beta   90.00
_cell.angle_gamma   90.00
#
_symmetry.space_group_name_H-M   'P 1'
#
loop_
_entity.id
_entity.type
_entity.pdbx_description
1 polymer ?
#
loop_
_entity_poly.entity_id
_entity_poly.type
_entity_poly.pdbx_seq_one_letter_code
_entity_poly.pdbx_strand_id
1 'polypeptide(L)'
;MRDIHEAQTWRELLGTIISDAKERQRLVDALDVTPITLTRWVSGESEPRAQNLRHLLSVLPQYRDRLVELLKKERGSAEFVNSASDDGSSGEIPAEFYARVFVARATMTDNLRFW
;
A
#
# COMPACT_ATOMS: atom_id res chain seq x y z
N MET A 1 -1.33 -11.52 25.92
CA MET A 1 -1.48 -10.40 24.97
C MET A 1 -0.07 -9.92 24.70
N ARG A 2 0.40 -9.96 23.45
CA ARG A 2 1.80 -9.63 23.13
C ARG A 2 1.92 -8.11 22.99
N ASP A 3 2.89 -7.50 23.64
CA ASP A 3 3.10 -6.05 23.58
C ASP A 3 3.47 -5.58 22.18
N ILE A 4 2.97 -4.40 21.78
CA ILE A 4 3.20 -3.80 20.44
C ILE A 4 4.69 -3.65 20.13
N HIS A 5 5.51 -3.45 21.15
CA HIS A 5 6.97 -3.28 21.01
C HIS A 5 7.74 -4.61 20.88
N GLU A 6 7.14 -5.75 21.22
CA GLU A 6 7.79 -7.06 21.15
C GLU A 6 7.54 -7.81 19.83
N ALA A 7 6.62 -7.31 19.00
CA ALA A 7 6.27 -7.95 17.73
C ALA A 7 7.50 -8.13 16.83
N GLN A 8 7.75 -9.38 16.42
CA GLN A 8 8.90 -9.80 15.61
C GLN A 8 8.56 -9.90 14.13
N THR A 9 7.28 -9.90 13.79
CA THR A 9 6.76 -9.91 12.41
C THR A 9 5.66 -8.86 12.23
N TRP A 10 5.43 -8.42 10.99
CA TRP A 10 4.38 -7.43 10.71
C TRP A 10 2.98 -7.99 11.01
N ARG A 11 2.79 -9.31 10.90
CA ARG A 11 1.52 -10.00 11.24
C ARG A 11 1.25 -9.99 12.72
N GLU A 12 2.27 -10.18 13.55
CA GLU A 12 2.15 -10.07 15.00
C GLU A 12 1.78 -8.66 15.42
N LEU A 13 2.44 -7.65 14.83
CA LEU A 13 2.11 -6.25 15.08
C LEU A 13 0.67 -5.94 14.66
N LEU A 14 0.25 -6.36 13.47
CA LEU A 14 -1.12 -6.21 13.01
C LEU A 14 -2.12 -6.93 13.94
N GLY A 15 -1.77 -8.13 14.40
CA GLY A 15 -2.56 -8.91 15.36
C GLY A 15 -2.78 -8.18 16.67
N THR A 16 -1.75 -7.53 17.21
CA THR A 16 -1.88 -6.71 18.42
C THR A 16 -2.76 -5.49 18.19
N ILE A 17 -2.64 -4.82 17.04
CA ILE A 17 -3.48 -3.65 16.69
C ILE A 17 -4.95 -4.04 16.59
N ILE A 18 -5.26 -5.12 15.88
CA ILE A 18 -6.66 -5.55 15.63
C ILE A 18 -7.28 -6.30 16.82
N SER A 19 -6.51 -6.48 17.91
CA SER A 19 -7.04 -7.00 19.18
C SER A 19 -7.99 -6.00 19.84
N ASP A 20 -7.82 -4.69 19.56
CA ASP A 20 -8.86 -3.70 19.84
C ASP A 20 -9.94 -3.78 18.76
N ALA A 21 -11.18 -4.10 19.18
CA ALA A 21 -12.33 -4.20 18.31
C ALA A 21 -12.61 -2.90 17.53
N LYS A 22 -12.32 -1.74 18.12
CA LYS A 22 -12.51 -0.44 17.47
C LYS A 22 -11.50 -0.24 16.35
N GLU A 23 -10.22 -0.53 16.61
CA GLU A 23 -9.18 -0.47 15.59
C GLU A 23 -9.39 -1.49 14.49
N ARG A 24 -9.85 -2.70 14.83
CA ARG A 24 -10.22 -3.71 13.85
C ARG A 24 -11.29 -3.19 12.89
N GLN A 25 -12.37 -2.61 13.41
CA GLN A 25 -13.45 -2.09 12.56
C GLN A 25 -12.96 -0.90 11.72
N ARG A 26 -12.17 0.02 12.31
CA ARG A 26 -11.56 1.14 11.58
C ARG A 26 -10.73 0.67 10.38
N LEU A 27 -9.95 -0.40 10.56
CA LEU A 27 -9.12 -0.96 9.49
C LEU A 27 -9.94 -1.69 8.43
N VAL A 28 -10.99 -2.41 8.82
CA VAL A 28 -11.96 -3.02 7.89
C VAL A 28 -12.54 -1.97 6.96
N ASP A 29 -13.02 -0.86 7.52
CA ASP A 29 -13.65 0.23 6.77
C ASP A 29 -12.64 0.97 5.89
N ALA A 30 -11.46 1.29 6.43
CA ALA A 30 -10.44 2.06 5.70
C ALA A 30 -9.75 1.27 4.58
N LEU A 31 -9.64 -0.04 4.72
CA LEU A 31 -9.00 -0.92 3.71
C LEU A 31 -10.01 -1.51 2.73
N ASP A 32 -11.32 -1.31 2.95
CA ASP A 32 -12.40 -1.93 2.19
C ASP A 32 -12.25 -3.46 2.10
N VAL A 33 -12.00 -4.09 3.25
CA VAL A 33 -11.84 -5.55 3.38
C VAL A 33 -12.73 -6.11 4.45
N THR A 34 -13.06 -7.39 4.37
CA THR A 34 -13.88 -8.03 5.41
C THR A 34 -13.08 -8.28 6.70
N PRO A 35 -13.75 -8.35 7.87
CA PRO A 35 -13.09 -8.68 9.14
C PRO A 35 -12.36 -10.04 9.13
N ILE A 36 -12.86 -11.01 8.33
CA ILE A 36 -12.23 -12.33 8.19
C ILE A 36 -10.95 -12.24 7.34
N THR A 37 -10.91 -11.35 6.33
CA THR A 37 -9.69 -11.11 5.53
C THR A 37 -8.54 -10.60 6.40
N LEU A 38 -8.82 -9.65 7.29
CA LEU A 38 -7.85 -9.13 8.25
C LEU A 38 -7.31 -10.22 9.20
N THR A 39 -8.20 -11.08 9.70
CA THR A 39 -7.81 -12.22 10.54
C THR A 39 -6.93 -13.21 9.77
N ARG A 40 -7.25 -13.51 8.50
CA ARG A 40 -6.44 -14.40 7.65
C ARG A 40 -5.06 -13.84 7.32
N TRP A 41 -4.92 -12.52 7.24
CA TRP A 41 -3.59 -11.91 7.10
C TRP A 41 -2.77 -12.08 8.37
N VAL A 42 -3.37 -11.92 9.54
CA VAL A 42 -2.67 -12.13 10.82
C VAL A 42 -2.28 -13.60 11.01
N SER A 43 -3.17 -14.55 10.67
CA SER A 43 -2.88 -15.99 10.80
C SER A 43 -1.95 -16.54 9.71
N GLY A 44 -1.74 -15.81 8.61
CA GLY A 44 -0.95 -16.27 7.47
C GLY A 44 -1.71 -17.20 6.51
N GLU A 45 -3.02 -17.40 6.71
CA GLU A 45 -3.88 -18.16 5.80
C GLU A 45 -4.02 -17.51 4.41
N SER A 46 -3.78 -16.19 4.32
CA SER A 46 -3.76 -15.50 3.04
C SER A 46 -2.73 -14.39 3.00
N GLU A 47 -2.24 -14.12 1.80
CA GLU A 47 -1.29 -13.06 1.56
C GLU A 47 -2.00 -11.79 1.08
N PRO A 48 -1.85 -10.64 1.77
CA PRO A 48 -2.34 -9.38 1.24
C PRO A 48 -1.63 -9.02 -0.07
N ARG A 49 -2.39 -8.48 -1.02
CA ARG A 49 -1.82 -7.91 -2.24
C ARG A 49 -0.94 -6.70 -1.91
N ALA A 50 0.03 -6.39 -2.76
CA ALA A 50 0.93 -5.24 -2.58
C ALA A 50 0.18 -3.90 -2.43
N GLN A 51 -0.99 -3.73 -3.06
CA GLN A 51 -1.84 -2.55 -2.87
C GLN A 51 -2.41 -2.48 -1.44
N ASN A 52 -2.91 -3.60 -0.91
CA ASN A 52 -3.47 -3.64 0.44
C ASN A 52 -2.40 -3.37 1.50
N LEU A 53 -1.18 -3.87 1.31
CA LEU A 53 -0.06 -3.55 2.20
C LEU A 53 0.32 -2.07 2.14
N ARG A 54 0.32 -1.46 0.95
CA ARG A 54 0.54 -0.01 0.82
C ARG A 54 -0.55 0.79 1.54
N HIS A 55 -1.81 0.40 1.36
CA HIS A 55 -2.93 1.05 2.02
C HIS A 55 -2.91 0.83 3.54
N LEU A 56 -2.46 -0.33 4.01
CA LEU A 56 -2.22 -0.60 5.43
C LEU A 56 -1.21 0.38 6.04
N LEU A 57 -0.13 0.69 5.32
CA LEU A 57 0.88 1.66 5.76
C LEU A 57 0.33 3.09 5.82
N SER A 58 -0.59 3.47 4.95
CA SER A 58 -1.18 4.82 4.96
C SER A 58 -2.22 5.00 6.07
N VAL A 59 -2.97 3.95 6.43
CA VAL A 59 -4.01 4.02 7.49
C VAL A 59 -3.46 3.81 8.91
N LEU A 60 -2.19 3.42 9.05
CA LEU A 60 -1.48 3.24 10.32
C LEU A 60 -0.20 4.11 10.40
N PRO A 61 -0.31 5.44 10.32
CA PRO A 61 0.86 6.33 10.29
C PRO A 61 1.75 6.16 11.52
N GLN A 62 1.15 5.96 12.70
CA GLN A 62 1.88 5.78 13.97
C GLN A 62 2.74 4.50 14.04
N TYR A 63 2.44 3.49 13.22
CA TYR A 63 3.18 2.23 13.17
C TYR A 63 3.92 2.02 11.85
N ARG A 64 3.92 3.03 10.96
CA ARG A 64 4.41 2.92 9.59
C ARG A 64 5.86 2.46 9.54
N ASP A 65 6.75 3.13 10.27
CA ASP A 65 8.18 2.82 10.23
C ASP A 65 8.47 1.41 10.73
N ARG A 66 7.80 0.99 11.80
CA ARG A 66 7.93 -0.36 12.34
C ARG A 66 7.37 -1.42 11.39
N LEU A 67 6.21 -1.18 10.77
CA LEU A 67 5.63 -2.08 9.76
C LEU A 67 6.56 -2.21 8.55
N VAL A 68 7.15 -1.11 8.07
CA VAL A 68 8.09 -1.12 6.95
C VAL A 68 9.34 -1.91 7.30
N GLU A 69 9.92 -1.72 8.49
CA GLU A 69 11.07 -2.49 8.97
C GLU A 69 10.78 -4.00 8.96
N LEU A 70 9.64 -4.40 9.54
CA LEU A 70 9.24 -5.80 9.65
C LEU A 70 8.91 -6.41 8.27
N LEU A 71 8.25 -5.67 7.39
CA LEU A 71 7.97 -6.11 6.02
C LEU A 71 9.26 -6.30 5.21
N LYS A 72 10.23 -5.38 5.33
CA LYS A 72 11.54 -5.51 4.67
C LYS A 72 12.28 -6.78 5.11
N LYS A 73 12.20 -7.12 6.40
CA LYS A 73 12.81 -8.33 6.97
C LYS A 73 12.20 -9.62 6.42
N GLU A 74 10.88 -9.65 6.18
CA GLU A 74 10.17 -10.86 5.72
C GLU A 74 10.18 -11.00 4.19
N ARG A 75 9.95 -9.91 3.45
CA ARG A 75 9.63 -9.93 2.00
C ARG A 75 10.76 -9.40 1.11
N GLY A 76 11.81 -8.83 1.71
CA GLY A 76 12.85 -8.12 0.98
C GLY A 76 12.47 -6.67 0.64
N SER A 77 13.47 -5.84 0.38
CA SER A 77 13.29 -4.38 0.24
C SER A 77 12.72 -3.94 -1.11
N ALA A 78 12.72 -4.80 -2.13
CA ALA A 78 12.49 -4.38 -3.52
C ALA A 78 11.04 -4.01 -3.84
N GLU A 79 10.04 -4.68 -3.24
CA GLU A 79 8.62 -4.43 -3.59
C GLU A 79 8.04 -3.17 -2.94
N PHE A 80 8.61 -2.69 -1.82
CA PHE A 80 8.05 -1.58 -1.03
C PHE A 80 8.80 -0.26 -1.22
N VAL A 81 10.10 -0.28 -1.51
CA VAL A 81 10.95 0.92 -1.66
C VAL A 81 10.58 1.75 -2.90
N ASN A 82 10.03 1.12 -3.94
CA ASN A 82 9.66 1.83 -5.17
C ASN A 82 8.30 2.54 -5.10
N SER A 83 7.51 2.37 -4.03
CA SER A 83 6.16 2.95 -3.95
C SER A 83 5.83 3.63 -2.62
N ALA A 84 6.59 3.38 -1.55
CA ALA A 84 6.41 4.07 -0.27
C ALA A 84 7.09 5.46 -0.23
N SER A 85 7.85 5.80 -1.28
CA SER A 85 8.50 7.11 -1.47
C SER A 85 7.60 8.13 -2.17
N ASP A 86 6.37 7.75 -2.53
CA ASP A 86 5.38 8.67 -3.09
C ASP A 86 4.58 9.32 -1.95
N ASP A 87 5.30 9.95 -1.03
CA ASP A 87 4.72 10.83 -0.03
C ASP A 87 4.42 12.17 -0.69
N GLY A 88 3.14 12.44 -0.97
CA GLY A 88 2.62 13.80 -1.18
C GLY A 88 2.79 14.43 -2.56
N SER A 89 3.46 13.79 -3.52
CA SER A 89 3.43 14.23 -4.91
C SER A 89 2.40 13.38 -5.66
N SER A 90 1.12 13.78 -5.63
CA SER A 90 0.32 13.58 -6.84
C SER A 90 1.12 14.28 -7.93
N GLY A 91 1.92 13.51 -8.68
CA GLY A 91 2.78 14.01 -9.73
C GLY A 91 1.88 14.63 -10.76
N GLU A 92 1.58 15.92 -10.57
CA GLU A 92 0.75 16.68 -11.47
C GLU A 92 1.52 16.69 -12.79
N ILE A 93 1.02 15.89 -13.73
CA ILE A 93 1.64 15.78 -15.04
C ILE A 93 1.56 17.19 -15.64
N PRO A 94 2.69 17.85 -15.93
CA PRO A 94 2.66 19.23 -16.41
C PRO A 94 1.79 19.34 -17.67
N ALA A 95 0.99 20.39 -17.78
CA ALA A 95 0.10 20.61 -18.93
C ALA A 95 0.84 20.51 -20.29
N GLU A 96 2.12 20.89 -20.31
CA GLU A 96 3.02 20.80 -21.47
C GLU A 96 3.22 19.36 -21.96
N PHE A 97 3.21 18.37 -21.07
CA PHE A 97 3.27 16.97 -21.46
C PHE A 97 2.03 16.58 -22.28
N TYR A 98 0.83 16.94 -21.81
CA TYR A 98 -0.41 16.71 -22.56
C TYR A 98 -0.42 17.46 -23.89
N ALA A 99 0.04 18.71 -23.90
CA ALA A 99 0.17 19.48 -25.13
C ALA A 99 1.08 18.78 -26.15
N ARG A 100 2.23 18.23 -25.72
CA ARG A 100 3.12 17.46 -26.59
C ARG A 100 2.47 16.19 -27.13
N VAL A 101 1.73 15.44 -26.30
CA VAL A 101 1.00 14.24 -26.75
C VAL A 101 -0.08 14.60 -27.78
N PHE A 102 -0.84 15.67 -27.55
CA PHE A 102 -1.88 16.11 -28.49
C PHE A 102 -1.29 16.62 -29.81
N VAL A 103 -0.21 17.41 -29.76
CA VAL A 103 0.49 17.87 -30.96
C VAL A 103 1.04 16.68 -31.73
N ALA A 104 1.77 15.77 -31.07
CA ALA A 104 2.32 14.58 -31.70
C ALA A 104 1.23 13.75 -32.38
N ARG A 105 0.08 13.54 -31.70
CA ARG A 105 -1.07 12.86 -32.30
C ARG A 105 -1.61 13.62 -33.50
N ALA A 106 -1.83 14.93 -33.39
CA ALA A 106 -2.40 15.75 -34.47
C ALA A 106 -1.51 15.83 -35.71
N THR A 107 -0.19 15.85 -35.53
CA THR A 107 0.79 15.97 -36.62
C THR A 107 1.28 14.62 -37.16
N MET A 108 0.98 13.50 -36.48
CA MET A 108 1.32 12.18 -37.00
C MET A 108 0.46 11.84 -38.22
N THR A 109 1.12 11.39 -39.28
CA THR A 109 0.51 10.85 -40.48
C THR A 109 -0.40 9.66 -40.12
N ASP A 110 -1.59 9.60 -40.73
CA ASP A 110 -2.67 8.71 -40.28
C ASP A 110 -2.29 7.22 -40.32
N ASN A 111 -1.35 6.84 -41.18
CA ASN A 111 -0.82 5.48 -41.33
C ASN A 111 0.16 5.05 -40.22
N LEU A 112 0.45 5.91 -39.23
CA LEU A 112 1.32 5.61 -38.09
C LEU A 112 0.59 5.66 -36.74
N ARG A 113 -0.72 5.89 -36.73
CA ARG A 113 -1.55 5.86 -35.51
C ARG A 113 -2.06 4.44 -35.28
N PHE A 114 -1.35 3.64 -34.50
CA PHE A 114 -1.82 2.32 -34.05
C PHE A 114 -2.22 2.36 -32.57
N TRP A 115 -3.34 1.71 -32.27
CA TRP A 115 -3.88 1.50 -30.93
C TRP A 115 -3.97 0.00 -30.68
#